data_AF-A0A388PYR0-F1
#
_entry.id   AF-A0A388PYR0-F1
#
_cell.length_a   1.000
_cell.length_b   1.000
_cell.length_c   1.000
_cell.angle_alpha   90.00
_cell.angle_beta   90.00
_cell.angle_gamma   90.00
#
_symmetry.space_group_name_H-M   'P 1'
#
loop_
_entity.id
_entity.type
_entity.pdbx_description
1 polymer ?
#
loop_
_entity_poly.entity_id
_entity_poly.type
_entity_poly.pdbx_seq_one_letter_code
_entity_poly.pdbx_strand_id
1 'polypeptide(L)'
;MKYQSVTGKEWILSNYNENLALEISQKLGIDYFLSKLLSIRKITADNCNSYLNPKIKEFMPNPSVLKDMDLAVDTLIKAIKDNKRICILGDYDVDGASSTAIIVNFLKNIYSNFFIYIPDRQIDGYGPSVSSLKNIIEKKGEFLITVDCGTTSFEALDYANQNNIDVLVIDHHQAEIKLPKCKALVNPNQIDDKSNLGYLCAAGVSFLFIVALNRSLREGKFYNDKNINEPDLYDYLDLVALGTICDVVPLIDLNRAFVYQGIQILKKRKKYWD
;
A
#
# COMPACT_ATOMS: atom_id res chain seq x y z
N MET A 1 14.42 43.29 -5.02
CA MET A 1 13.21 43.76 -4.30
C MET A 1 12.53 42.53 -3.72
N LYS A 2 12.29 42.46 -2.41
CA LYS A 2 11.56 41.34 -1.80
C LYS A 2 10.07 41.67 -1.86
N TYR A 3 9.28 40.84 -2.54
CA TYR A 3 7.83 40.99 -2.58
C TYR A 3 7.25 40.33 -1.31
N GLN A 4 6.57 41.11 -0.46
CA GLN A 4 5.99 40.61 0.79
C GLN A 4 4.46 40.69 0.75
N SER A 5 3.80 39.68 1.32
CA SER A 5 2.36 39.68 1.57
C SER A 5 1.99 40.58 2.76
N VAL A 6 0.70 40.84 2.93
CA VAL A 6 0.14 41.60 4.06
C VAL A 6 0.51 40.99 5.43
N THR A 7 0.74 39.67 5.50
CA THR A 7 1.16 38.96 6.73
C THR A 7 2.69 38.79 6.83
N GLY A 8 3.47 39.49 6.01
CA GLY A 8 4.94 39.43 6.04
C GLY A 8 5.57 38.17 5.44
N LYS A 9 4.80 37.31 4.76
CA LYS A 9 5.37 36.16 4.01
C LYS A 9 5.96 36.63 2.68
N GLU A 10 7.14 36.13 2.33
CA GLU A 10 7.81 36.43 1.07
C GLU A 10 7.17 35.68 -0.11
N TRP A 11 6.97 36.38 -1.23
CA TRP A 11 6.61 35.79 -2.51
C TRP A 11 7.89 35.41 -3.25
N ILE A 12 8.04 34.12 -3.51
CA ILE A 12 9.22 33.57 -4.19
C ILE A 12 8.77 33.00 -5.53
N LEU A 13 9.27 33.59 -6.62
CA LEU A 13 9.05 33.03 -7.95
C LEU A 13 9.92 31.78 -8.11
N SER A 14 9.30 30.67 -8.52
CA SER A 14 10.05 29.43 -8.77
C SER A 14 10.94 29.56 -10.00
N ASN A 15 12.21 29.21 -9.85
CA ASN A 15 13.12 29.03 -10.98
C ASN A 15 12.69 27.82 -11.81
N TYR A 16 12.92 27.87 -13.12
CA TYR A 16 12.58 26.80 -14.05
C TYR A 16 13.69 26.64 -15.09
N ASN A 17 13.76 25.47 -15.72
CA ASN A 17 14.73 25.20 -16.78
C ASN A 17 14.07 25.54 -18.13
N GLU A 18 14.50 26.64 -18.74
CA GLU A 18 13.96 27.12 -20.02
C GLU A 18 14.17 26.14 -21.17
N ASN A 19 15.36 25.55 -21.28
CA ASN A 19 15.65 24.55 -22.32
C ASN A 19 14.73 23.33 -22.19
N LEU A 20 14.52 22.85 -20.96
CA LEU A 20 13.61 21.73 -20.69
C LEU A 20 12.15 22.09 -21.03
N ALA A 21 11.70 23.30 -20.68
CA ALA A 21 10.36 23.75 -21.00
C ALA A 21 10.13 23.87 -22.52
N LEU A 22 11.12 24.38 -23.27
CA LEU A 22 11.07 24.44 -24.73
C LEU A 22 11.03 23.03 -25.34
N GLU A 23 11.87 22.12 -24.84
CA GLU A 23 11.91 20.74 -25.30
C GLU A 23 10.55 20.03 -25.11
N ILE A 24 9.94 20.15 -23.92
CA ILE A 24 8.62 19.60 -23.60
C ILE A 24 7.56 20.18 -24.56
N SER A 25 7.52 21.51 -24.71
CA SER A 25 6.52 22.18 -25.54
C SER A 25 6.61 21.74 -27.00
N GLN A 26 7.82 21.66 -27.55
CA GLN A 26 8.05 21.27 -28.95
C GLN A 26 7.78 19.79 -29.19
N LYS A 27 8.27 18.89 -28.33
CA LYS A 27 8.10 17.44 -28.51
C LYS A 27 6.66 16.99 -28.33
N LEU A 28 5.94 17.55 -27.36
CA LEU A 28 4.57 17.12 -27.03
C LEU A 28 3.47 18.00 -27.63
N GLY A 29 3.82 19.13 -28.24
CA GLY A 29 2.84 20.07 -28.80
C GLY A 29 1.95 20.71 -27.73
N ILE A 30 2.41 20.78 -26.49
CA ILE A 30 1.66 21.40 -25.38
C ILE A 30 2.11 22.84 -25.16
N ASP A 31 1.23 23.62 -24.52
CA ASP A 31 1.45 25.02 -24.22
C ASP A 31 2.75 25.26 -23.42
N TYR A 32 3.45 26.36 -23.74
CA TYR A 32 4.74 26.68 -23.13
C TYR A 32 4.61 27.02 -21.64
N PHE A 33 3.50 27.65 -21.22
CA PHE A 33 3.26 27.93 -19.80
C PHE A 33 3.04 26.62 -19.02
N LEU A 34 2.30 25.66 -19.57
CA LEU A 34 2.21 24.32 -18.99
C LEU A 34 3.59 23.63 -18.92
N SER A 35 4.37 23.73 -20.00
CA SER A 35 5.73 23.15 -20.06
C SER A 35 6.67 23.75 -19.00
N LYS A 36 6.54 25.05 -18.73
CA LYS A 36 7.24 25.71 -17.63
C LYS A 36 6.86 25.11 -16.28
N LEU A 37 5.58 24.90 -16.00
CA LEU A 37 5.11 24.26 -14.77
C LEU A 37 5.61 22.81 -14.61
N LEU A 38 5.76 22.07 -15.71
CA LEU A 38 6.30 20.71 -15.72
C LEU A 38 7.82 20.70 -15.47
N SER A 39 8.56 21.65 -16.07
CA SER A 39 10.00 21.78 -15.84
C SER A 39 10.35 22.12 -14.38
N ILE A 40 9.51 22.90 -13.69
CA ILE A 40 9.66 23.18 -12.24
C ILE A 40 9.58 21.88 -11.43
N ARG A 41 8.76 20.92 -11.88
CA ARG A 41 8.61 19.60 -11.26
C ARG A 41 9.65 18.59 -11.75
N LYS A 42 10.65 19.02 -12.53
CA LYS A 42 11.72 18.19 -13.10
C LYS A 42 11.19 17.07 -14.01
N ILE A 43 10.02 17.27 -14.63
CA ILE A 43 9.47 16.37 -15.63
C ILE A 43 10.20 16.63 -16.95
N THR A 44 10.62 15.56 -17.63
CA THR A 44 11.31 15.61 -18.92
C THR A 44 10.32 15.38 -20.05
N ALA A 45 10.71 15.74 -21.28
CA ALA A 45 9.85 15.45 -22.43
C ALA A 45 9.55 13.95 -22.57
N ASP A 46 10.52 13.09 -22.22
CA ASP A 46 10.38 11.64 -22.34
C ASP A 46 9.39 11.04 -21.32
N ASN A 47 9.35 11.56 -20.09
CA ASN A 47 8.43 11.07 -19.05
C ASN A 47 7.13 11.89 -18.92
N CYS A 48 6.99 12.99 -19.69
CA CYS A 48 5.85 13.92 -19.58
C CYS A 48 4.50 13.23 -19.82
N ASN A 49 4.41 12.36 -20.83
CA ASN A 49 3.16 11.64 -21.12
C ASN A 49 2.74 10.72 -19.97
N SER A 50 3.68 9.95 -19.42
CA SER A 50 3.44 9.09 -18.26
C SER A 50 3.14 9.91 -17.00
N TYR A 51 3.69 11.11 -16.86
CA TYR A 51 3.36 12.00 -15.75
C TYR A 51 1.94 12.57 -15.84
N LEU A 52 1.49 12.95 -17.05
CA LEU A 52 0.16 13.54 -17.27
C LEU A 52 -0.95 12.49 -17.32
N ASN A 53 -0.65 11.31 -17.87
CA ASN A 53 -1.59 10.20 -18.05
C ASN A 53 -1.00 8.89 -17.51
N PRO A 54 -0.72 8.78 -16.21
CA PRO A 54 -0.02 7.64 -15.64
C PRO A 54 -0.87 6.38 -15.72
N LYS A 55 -0.25 5.29 -16.20
CA LYS A 55 -0.88 3.96 -16.26
C LYS A 55 -0.21 3.03 -15.28
N ILE A 56 -0.99 2.22 -14.54
CA ILE A 56 -0.44 1.25 -13.57
C ILE A 56 0.67 0.41 -14.19
N LYS A 57 0.43 -0.16 -15.38
CA LYS A 57 1.39 -1.03 -16.08
C LYS A 57 2.77 -0.42 -16.36
N GLU A 58 2.89 0.91 -16.40
CA GLU A 58 4.16 1.59 -16.68
C GLU A 58 5.02 1.72 -15.42
N PHE A 59 4.39 1.73 -14.24
CA PHE A 59 5.06 1.95 -12.95
C PHE A 59 5.04 0.70 -12.05
N MET A 60 4.22 -0.29 -12.37
CA MET A 60 4.03 -1.47 -11.55
C MET A 60 5.28 -2.36 -11.60
N PRO A 61 5.99 -2.57 -10.47
CA PRO A 61 7.10 -3.50 -10.42
C PRO A 61 6.57 -4.93 -10.35
N ASN A 62 7.46 -5.91 -10.55
CA ASN A 62 7.20 -7.25 -10.04
C ASN A 62 7.16 -7.18 -8.51
N PRO A 63 6.07 -7.52 -7.79
CA PRO A 63 6.04 -7.36 -6.33
C PRO A 63 7.18 -8.05 -5.57
N SER A 64 7.78 -9.11 -6.13
CA SER A 64 8.91 -9.83 -5.53
C SER A 64 10.18 -8.99 -5.33
N VAL A 65 10.25 -7.75 -5.84
CA VAL A 65 11.36 -6.83 -5.49
C VAL A 65 11.27 -6.35 -4.04
N LEU A 66 10.06 -6.32 -3.44
CA LEU A 66 9.91 -6.04 -2.01
C LEU A 66 10.46 -7.22 -1.21
N LYS A 67 11.29 -6.91 -0.22
CA LYS A 67 11.84 -7.91 0.70
C LYS A 67 10.71 -8.65 1.41
N ASP A 68 10.92 -9.97 1.58
CA ASP A 68 9.97 -10.93 2.13
C ASP A 68 8.63 -11.07 1.41
N MET A 69 8.40 -10.42 0.26
CA MET A 69 7.11 -10.51 -0.46
C MET A 69 6.73 -11.96 -0.81
N ASP A 70 7.65 -12.71 -1.42
CA ASP A 70 7.37 -14.10 -1.81
C ASP A 70 7.19 -15.00 -0.57
N LEU A 71 7.98 -14.78 0.48
CA LEU A 71 7.85 -15.49 1.76
C LEU A 71 6.50 -15.20 2.42
N ALA A 72 6.02 -13.96 2.37
CA ALA A 72 4.73 -13.54 2.89
C ALA A 72 3.58 -14.25 2.14
N VAL A 73 3.66 -14.27 0.81
CA VAL A 73 2.68 -14.97 -0.05
C VAL A 73 2.64 -16.46 0.28
N ASP A 74 3.79 -17.12 0.33
CA ASP A 74 3.88 -18.56 0.63
C ASP A 74 3.34 -18.89 2.03
N THR A 75 3.65 -18.03 3.01
CA THR A 75 3.19 -18.17 4.38
C THR A 75 1.67 -18.10 4.46
N LEU A 76 1.04 -17.13 3.78
CA LEU A 76 -0.42 -17.01 3.75
C LEU A 76 -1.08 -18.16 3.00
N ILE A 77 -0.54 -18.57 1.85
CA ILE A 77 -1.06 -19.72 1.09
C ILE A 77 -1.03 -20.98 1.95
N LYS A 78 0.05 -21.19 2.71
CA LYS A 78 0.14 -22.31 3.65
C LYS A 78 -0.93 -22.21 4.74
N ALA A 79 -1.10 -21.06 5.37
CA ALA A 79 -2.14 -20.85 6.39
C ALA A 79 -3.56 -21.14 5.86
N ILE A 80 -3.84 -20.74 4.61
CA ILE A 80 -5.11 -21.04 3.92
C ILE A 80 -5.27 -22.55 3.68
N LYS A 81 -4.22 -23.25 3.22
CA LYS A 81 -4.23 -24.70 2.99
C LYS A 81 -4.44 -25.49 4.29
N ASP A 82 -3.82 -25.02 5.37
CA ASP A 82 -3.95 -25.58 6.71
C ASP A 82 -5.28 -25.18 7.39
N ASN A 83 -6.13 -24.41 6.70
CA ASN A 83 -7.43 -23.91 7.19
C ASN A 83 -7.34 -23.15 8.53
N LYS A 84 -6.23 -22.44 8.76
CA LYS A 84 -6.01 -21.63 9.98
C LYS A 84 -7.00 -20.49 10.06
N ARG A 85 -7.53 -20.20 11.24
CA ARG A 85 -8.36 -19.00 11.45
C ARG A 85 -7.50 -17.74 11.43
N ILE A 86 -7.61 -16.95 10.36
CA ILE A 86 -6.79 -15.76 10.13
C ILE A 86 -7.41 -14.53 10.81
N CYS A 87 -6.62 -13.80 11.59
CA CYS A 87 -6.95 -12.46 12.05
C CYS A 87 -6.25 -11.43 11.17
N ILE A 88 -6.97 -10.43 10.69
CA ILE A 88 -6.43 -9.27 9.98
C ILE A 88 -6.52 -8.09 10.94
N LEU A 89 -5.37 -7.64 11.44
CA LEU A 89 -5.24 -6.51 12.33
C LEU A 89 -4.78 -5.29 11.53
N GLY A 90 -5.65 -4.31 11.38
CA GLY A 90 -5.36 -3.05 10.69
C GLY A 90 -5.20 -1.89 11.66
N ASP A 91 -4.47 -0.85 11.26
CA ASP A 91 -4.54 0.44 11.97
C ASP A 91 -5.91 1.13 11.78
N TYR A 92 -6.24 2.04 12.70
CA TYR A 92 -7.55 2.69 12.77
C TYR A 92 -7.71 3.87 11.82
N ASP A 93 -6.62 4.38 11.24
CA ASP A 93 -6.69 5.51 10.31
C ASP A 93 -7.17 5.08 8.91
N VAL A 94 -7.20 6.03 7.97
CA VAL A 94 -7.74 5.75 6.64
C VAL A 94 -6.83 4.84 5.82
N ASP A 95 -5.50 4.89 6.00
CA ASP A 95 -4.60 3.99 5.28
C ASP A 95 -4.72 2.57 5.84
N GLY A 96 -4.71 2.41 7.16
CA GLY A 96 -4.91 1.12 7.84
C GLY A 96 -6.26 0.49 7.52
N ALA A 97 -7.34 1.27 7.55
CA ALA A 97 -8.67 0.79 7.19
C ALA A 97 -8.78 0.42 5.71
N SER A 98 -8.20 1.22 4.81
CA SER A 98 -8.20 0.94 3.36
C SER A 98 -7.38 -0.31 3.05
N SER A 99 -6.21 -0.44 3.64
CA SER A 99 -5.32 -1.59 3.51
C SER A 99 -5.99 -2.87 4.01
N THR A 100 -6.65 -2.80 5.17
CA THR A 100 -7.45 -3.91 5.71
C THR A 100 -8.57 -4.30 4.74
N ALA A 101 -9.30 -3.32 4.21
CA ALA A 101 -10.37 -3.58 3.26
C ALA A 101 -9.87 -4.22 1.95
N ILE A 102 -8.68 -3.85 1.46
CA ILE A 102 -8.03 -4.47 0.29
C ILE A 102 -7.78 -5.95 0.57
N ILE A 103 -7.11 -6.29 1.69
CA ILE A 103 -6.81 -7.68 2.05
C ILE A 103 -8.09 -8.49 2.26
N VAL A 104 -9.06 -7.95 3.02
CA VAL A 104 -10.34 -8.60 3.30
C VAL A 104 -11.13 -8.87 2.03
N ASN A 105 -11.26 -7.87 1.15
CA ASN A 105 -12.07 -8.01 -0.05
C ASN A 105 -11.41 -8.96 -1.06
N PHE A 106 -10.08 -9.05 -1.09
CA PHE A 106 -9.41 -10.09 -1.84
C PHE A 106 -9.66 -11.47 -1.23
N LEU A 107 -9.43 -11.64 0.09
CA LEU A 107 -9.60 -12.91 0.79
C LEU A 107 -11.02 -13.47 0.67
N LYS A 108 -12.07 -12.64 0.71
CA LYS A 108 -13.47 -13.09 0.51
C LYS A 108 -13.69 -13.91 -0.76
N ASN A 109 -12.87 -13.72 -1.79
CA ASN A 109 -12.97 -14.49 -3.03
C ASN A 109 -12.34 -15.89 -2.93
N ILE A 110 -11.40 -16.11 -2.01
CA ILE A 110 -10.55 -17.31 -1.98
C ILE A 110 -10.60 -18.07 -0.65
N TYR A 111 -11.05 -17.43 0.44
CA TYR A 111 -10.99 -17.95 1.79
C TYR A 111 -12.03 -17.31 2.70
N SER A 112 -12.63 -18.08 3.62
CA SER A 112 -13.73 -17.61 4.47
C SER A 112 -13.46 -17.67 5.97
N ASN A 113 -12.44 -18.41 6.43
CA ASN A 113 -12.14 -18.59 7.85
C ASN A 113 -11.20 -17.48 8.36
N PHE A 114 -11.68 -16.24 8.35
CA PHE A 114 -10.94 -15.09 8.87
C PHE A 114 -11.85 -14.11 9.61
N PHE A 115 -11.25 -13.22 10.41
CA PHE A 115 -11.93 -12.11 11.05
C PHE A 115 -11.04 -10.86 11.10
N ILE A 116 -11.67 -9.70 11.29
CA ILE A 116 -10.98 -8.41 11.37
C ILE A 116 -10.86 -8.00 12.83
N TYR A 117 -9.74 -7.37 13.19
CA TYR A 117 -9.53 -6.70 14.46
C TYR A 117 -8.98 -5.29 14.19
N ILE A 118 -9.70 -4.25 14.56
CA ILE A 118 -9.18 -2.88 14.53
C ILE A 118 -8.98 -2.46 16.00
N PRO A 119 -7.76 -2.09 16.42
CA PRO A 119 -7.49 -1.68 17.79
C PRO A 119 -8.19 -0.36 18.10
N ASP A 120 -8.62 -0.21 19.36
CA ASP A 120 -9.11 1.08 19.83
C ASP A 120 -7.92 1.96 20.20
N ARG A 121 -7.76 3.10 19.50
CA ARG A 121 -6.63 4.01 19.72
C ARG A 121 -6.48 4.46 21.17
N GLN A 122 -7.59 4.67 21.88
CA GLN A 122 -7.56 5.17 23.26
C GLN A 122 -7.23 4.08 24.27
N ILE A 123 -7.65 2.84 23.99
CA ILE A 123 -7.52 1.72 24.92
C ILE A 123 -6.25 0.89 24.64
N ASP A 124 -6.02 0.55 23.38
CA ASP A 124 -4.96 -0.36 22.93
C ASP A 124 -3.70 0.36 22.44
N GLY A 125 -3.80 1.66 22.14
CA GLY A 125 -2.71 2.44 21.55
C GLY A 125 -2.58 2.24 20.04
N TYR A 126 -1.35 2.33 19.51
CA TYR A 126 -1.07 2.21 18.09
C TYR A 126 -0.64 0.77 17.73
N GLY A 127 -1.31 0.16 16.75
CA GLY A 127 -0.95 -1.17 16.24
C GLY A 127 -1.14 -2.34 17.22
N PRO A 128 -0.46 -3.48 16.99
CA PRO A 128 -0.58 -4.67 17.82
C PRO A 128 -0.02 -4.45 19.23
N SER A 129 -0.79 -4.88 20.22
CA SER A 129 -0.44 -4.90 21.63
C SER A 129 -0.68 -6.28 22.25
N VAL A 130 -0.11 -6.54 23.44
CA VAL A 130 -0.39 -7.78 24.18
C VAL A 130 -1.87 -7.92 24.53
N SER A 131 -2.59 -6.81 24.81
CA SER A 131 -4.05 -6.84 25.04
C SER A 131 -4.80 -7.27 23.78
N SER A 132 -4.48 -6.69 22.63
CA SER A 132 -5.10 -7.06 21.36
C SER A 132 -4.89 -8.55 21.02
N LEU A 133 -3.69 -9.08 21.29
CA LEU A 133 -3.38 -10.49 21.05
C LEU A 133 -4.14 -11.44 21.96
N LYS A 134 -4.35 -11.09 23.23
CA LYS A 134 -5.24 -11.86 24.11
C LYS A 134 -6.65 -11.97 23.53
N ASN A 135 -7.20 -10.84 23.07
CA ASN A 135 -8.52 -10.82 22.42
C ASN A 135 -8.55 -11.69 21.13
N ILE A 136 -7.47 -11.69 20.36
CA ILE A 136 -7.33 -12.50 19.15
C ILE A 136 -7.29 -14.00 19.50
N ILE A 137 -6.56 -14.38 20.53
CA ILE A 137 -6.50 -15.77 21.04
C ILE A 137 -7.88 -16.22 21.53
N GLU A 138 -8.61 -15.38 22.26
CA GLU A 138 -9.98 -15.68 22.71
C GLU A 138 -10.93 -15.91 21.53
N LYS A 139 -10.73 -15.18 20.42
CA LYS A 139 -11.45 -15.39 19.15
C LYS A 139 -10.91 -16.56 18.33
N LYS A 140 -9.98 -17.35 18.87
CA LYS A 140 -9.32 -18.50 18.25
C LYS A 140 -8.53 -18.14 16.98
N GLY A 141 -7.90 -16.97 16.95
CA GLY A 141 -6.97 -16.62 15.87
C GLY A 141 -5.69 -17.46 15.93
N GLU A 142 -5.32 -18.08 14.82
CA GLU A 142 -4.17 -18.99 14.69
C GLU A 142 -3.08 -18.44 13.76
N PHE A 143 -3.42 -17.40 13.01
CA PHE A 143 -2.54 -16.70 12.08
C PHE A 143 -2.91 -15.22 12.09
N LEU A 144 -1.91 -14.34 12.18
CA LEU A 144 -2.11 -12.89 12.23
C LEU A 144 -1.49 -12.23 11.01
N ILE A 145 -2.27 -11.42 10.31
CA ILE A 145 -1.79 -10.44 9.33
C ILE A 145 -1.92 -9.07 9.98
N THR A 146 -0.81 -8.37 10.20
CA THR A 146 -0.85 -6.95 10.58
C THR A 146 -0.72 -6.10 9.33
N VAL A 147 -1.53 -5.04 9.24
CA VAL A 147 -1.60 -4.16 8.08
C VAL A 147 -1.50 -2.73 8.56
N ASP A 148 -0.58 -1.97 7.95
CA ASP A 148 -0.26 -0.59 8.32
C ASP A 148 0.27 -0.44 9.76
N CYS A 149 0.78 -1.54 10.31
CA CYS A 149 1.38 -1.59 11.63
C CYS A 149 2.17 -2.88 11.80
N GLY A 150 2.97 -2.94 12.87
CA GLY A 150 3.66 -4.15 13.29
C GLY A 150 5.18 -4.10 13.13
N THR A 151 5.74 -3.22 12.27
CA THR A 151 7.20 -3.12 12.06
C THR A 151 7.97 -2.83 13.35
N THR A 152 7.38 -2.09 14.29
CA THR A 152 8.01 -1.73 15.56
C THR A 152 7.35 -2.42 16.77
N SER A 153 6.44 -3.36 16.55
CA SER A 153 5.64 -4.00 17.61
C SER A 153 6.32 -5.24 18.21
N PHE A 154 7.56 -5.09 18.69
CA PHE A 154 8.40 -6.18 19.17
C PHE A 154 7.74 -7.04 20.25
N GLU A 155 7.23 -6.41 21.31
CA GLU A 155 6.66 -7.13 22.46
C GLU A 155 5.41 -7.93 22.06
N ALA A 156 4.53 -7.32 21.27
CA ALA A 156 3.33 -7.98 20.77
C ALA A 156 3.70 -9.18 19.88
N LEU A 157 4.61 -9.01 18.94
CA LEU A 157 5.01 -10.10 18.04
C LEU A 157 5.75 -11.23 18.77
N ASP A 158 6.57 -10.93 19.78
CA ASP A 158 7.15 -11.94 20.66
C ASP A 158 6.06 -12.69 21.44
N TYR A 159 5.04 -12.00 21.95
CA TYR A 159 3.90 -12.63 22.63
C TYR A 159 3.08 -13.53 21.70
N ALA A 160 2.85 -13.12 20.45
CA ALA A 160 2.19 -13.94 19.44
C ALA A 160 2.96 -15.26 19.20
N ASN A 161 4.28 -15.17 19.02
CA ASN A 161 5.14 -16.34 18.83
C ASN A 161 5.11 -17.30 20.04
N GLN A 162 5.12 -16.78 21.27
CA GLN A 162 5.02 -17.58 22.49
C GLN A 162 3.68 -18.36 22.58
N ASN A 163 2.64 -17.86 21.92
CA ASN A 163 1.32 -18.49 21.86
C ASN A 163 1.09 -19.25 20.53
N ASN A 164 2.14 -19.55 19.78
CA ASN A 164 2.10 -20.27 18.50
C ASN A 164 1.22 -19.60 17.42
N ILE A 165 1.10 -18.27 17.45
CA ILE A 165 0.45 -17.50 16.39
C ILE A 165 1.54 -17.04 15.42
N ASP A 166 1.46 -17.53 14.19
CA ASP A 166 2.30 -17.05 13.10
C ASP A 166 1.88 -15.63 12.70
N VAL A 167 2.83 -14.71 12.58
CA VAL A 167 2.57 -13.31 12.21
C VAL A 167 3.18 -12.98 10.85
N LEU A 168 2.40 -12.32 10.00
CA LEU A 168 2.82 -11.70 8.74
C LEU A 168 2.56 -10.20 8.86
N VAL A 169 3.59 -9.39 8.57
CA VAL A 169 3.52 -7.93 8.69
C VAL A 169 3.53 -7.32 7.29
N ILE A 170 2.54 -6.47 6.99
CA ILE A 170 2.48 -5.61 5.81
C ILE A 170 2.41 -4.17 6.30
N ASP A 171 3.47 -3.41 6.07
CA ASP A 171 3.63 -2.09 6.68
C ASP A 171 4.45 -1.17 5.77
N HIS A 172 4.48 0.11 6.09
CA HIS A 172 5.30 1.12 5.41
C HIS A 172 5.97 2.08 6.40
N HIS A 173 5.75 1.95 7.71
CA HIS A 173 6.41 2.79 8.71
C HIS A 173 7.93 2.65 8.67
N GLN A 174 8.64 3.67 9.19
CA GLN A 174 10.10 3.62 9.30
C GLN A 174 10.55 2.41 10.12
N ALA A 175 11.45 1.60 9.55
CA ALA A 175 11.97 0.43 10.23
C ALA A 175 13.26 0.77 11.01
N GLU A 176 13.46 0.05 12.10
CA GLU A 176 14.72 0.10 12.86
C GLU A 176 15.73 -0.93 12.34
N ILE A 177 16.97 -0.87 12.85
CA ILE A 177 18.01 -1.87 12.56
C ILE A 177 17.59 -3.27 13.02
N LYS A 178 16.95 -3.34 14.19
CA LYS A 178 16.39 -4.57 14.72
C LYS A 178 14.95 -4.70 14.22
N LEU A 179 14.58 -5.86 13.70
CA LEU A 179 13.22 -6.16 13.26
C LEU A 179 12.54 -7.12 14.24
N PRO A 180 11.20 -7.07 14.37
CA PRO A 180 10.44 -7.95 15.24
C PRO A 180 10.39 -9.37 14.67
N LYS A 181 10.22 -10.36 15.55
CA LYS A 181 10.14 -11.76 15.14
C LYS A 181 8.77 -12.05 14.53
N CYS A 182 8.74 -12.29 13.24
CA CYS A 182 7.54 -12.69 12.49
C CYS A 182 7.94 -13.67 11.37
N LYS A 183 6.97 -14.24 10.67
CA LYS A 183 7.23 -15.15 9.54
C LYS A 183 7.69 -14.42 8.30
N ALA A 184 7.15 -13.23 8.07
CA ALA A 184 7.52 -12.36 6.95
C ALA A 184 7.20 -10.91 7.32
N LEU A 185 8.08 -9.98 6.92
CA LEU A 185 7.89 -8.54 7.09
C LEU A 185 8.04 -7.86 5.74
N VAL A 186 6.92 -7.49 5.13
CA VAL A 186 6.87 -6.72 3.90
C VAL A 186 6.76 -5.25 4.25
N ASN A 187 7.88 -4.54 4.16
CA ASN A 187 7.94 -3.10 4.38
C ASN A 187 9.08 -2.49 3.54
N PRO A 188 8.77 -1.56 2.60
CA PRO A 188 9.77 -0.93 1.73
C PRO A 188 10.72 0.03 2.45
N ASN A 189 10.44 0.38 3.71
CA ASN A 189 11.29 1.22 4.56
C ASN A 189 12.22 0.39 5.48
N GLN A 190 12.31 -0.93 5.27
CA GLN A 190 13.42 -1.72 5.81
C GLN A 190 14.76 -1.23 5.27
N ILE A 191 15.76 -1.16 6.15
CA ILE A 191 17.11 -0.65 5.81
C ILE A 191 17.77 -1.45 4.67
N ASP A 192 17.48 -2.74 4.56
CA ASP A 192 18.04 -3.63 3.54
C ASP A 192 17.07 -3.97 2.39
N ASP A 193 15.89 -3.35 2.35
CA ASP A 193 15.01 -3.39 1.18
C ASP A 193 15.60 -2.53 0.04
N LYS A 194 15.58 -3.05 -1.18
CA LYS A 194 16.18 -2.43 -2.37
C LYS A 194 15.17 -2.04 -3.43
N SER A 195 13.89 -2.05 -3.08
CA SER A 195 12.80 -1.79 -4.02
C SER A 195 12.73 -0.34 -4.48
N ASN A 196 13.25 0.59 -3.67
CA ASN A 196 13.05 2.02 -3.82
C ASN A 196 11.57 2.43 -3.76
N LEU A 197 10.72 1.61 -3.13
CA LEU A 197 9.29 1.85 -2.98
C LEU A 197 8.93 2.47 -1.61
N GLY A 198 9.91 3.02 -0.88
CA GLY A 198 9.70 3.61 0.46
C GLY A 198 8.73 4.81 0.49
N TYR A 199 8.32 5.30 -0.69
CA TYR A 199 7.30 6.32 -0.85
C TYR A 199 5.85 5.77 -0.85
N LEU A 200 5.64 4.45 -0.88
CA LEU A 200 4.31 3.85 -0.82
C LEU A 200 3.72 3.95 0.60
N CYS A 201 2.41 4.15 0.68
CA CYS A 201 1.63 3.92 1.90
C CYS A 201 1.31 2.42 2.06
N ALA A 202 0.81 2.00 3.22
CA ALA A 202 0.44 0.61 3.47
C ALA A 202 -0.64 0.11 2.50
N ALA A 203 -1.57 0.94 2.02
CA ALA A 203 -2.56 0.50 1.04
C ALA A 203 -1.90 0.16 -0.30
N GLY A 204 -0.86 0.91 -0.68
CA GLY A 204 -0.03 0.60 -1.86
C GLY A 204 0.74 -0.71 -1.69
N VAL A 205 1.37 -0.93 -0.52
CA VAL A 205 2.09 -2.18 -0.22
C VAL A 205 1.13 -3.37 -0.18
N SER A 206 -0.06 -3.21 0.42
CA SER A 206 -1.12 -4.21 0.47
C SER A 206 -1.64 -4.57 -0.92
N PHE A 207 -1.74 -3.59 -1.82
CA PHE A 207 -2.07 -3.85 -3.22
C PHE A 207 -1.00 -4.67 -3.92
N LEU A 208 0.29 -4.34 -3.75
CA LEU A 208 1.39 -5.13 -4.28
C LEU A 208 1.37 -6.57 -3.73
N PHE A 209 1.03 -6.74 -2.44
CA PHE A 209 0.87 -8.03 -1.81
C PHE A 209 -0.24 -8.87 -2.46
N ILE A 210 -1.45 -8.32 -2.65
CA ILE A 210 -2.52 -9.09 -3.33
C ILE A 210 -2.20 -9.38 -4.80
N VAL A 211 -1.42 -8.53 -5.48
CA VAL A 211 -0.93 -8.81 -6.84
C VAL A 211 0.01 -10.01 -6.83
N ALA A 212 0.94 -10.07 -5.87
CA ALA A 212 1.86 -11.20 -5.70
C ALA A 212 1.11 -12.50 -5.36
N LEU A 213 0.17 -12.41 -4.43
CA LEU A 213 -0.67 -13.53 -3.99
C LEU A 213 -1.54 -14.07 -5.15
N ASN A 214 -2.22 -13.18 -5.87
CA ASN A 214 -3.06 -13.54 -7.02
C ASN A 214 -2.25 -14.23 -8.12
N ARG A 215 -1.02 -13.75 -8.39
CA ARG A 215 -0.09 -14.42 -9.31
C ARG A 215 0.23 -15.84 -8.85
N SER A 216 0.63 -16.02 -7.58
CA SER A 216 1.00 -17.33 -7.03
C SER A 216 -0.19 -18.31 -7.02
N LEU A 217 -1.40 -17.83 -6.70
CA LEU A 217 -2.62 -18.65 -6.76
C LEU A 217 -2.95 -19.09 -8.19
N ARG A 218 -2.80 -18.21 -9.17
CA ARG A 218 -2.98 -18.55 -10.60
C ARG A 218 -1.97 -19.59 -11.06
N GLU A 219 -0.69 -19.39 -10.76
CA GLU A 219 0.39 -20.33 -11.12
C GLU A 219 0.19 -21.70 -10.45
N GLY A 220 -0.27 -21.70 -9.20
CA GLY A 220 -0.65 -22.88 -8.44
C GLY A 220 -1.99 -23.50 -8.84
N LYS A 221 -2.65 -23.02 -9.91
CA LYS A 221 -3.95 -23.48 -10.41
C LYS A 221 -5.10 -23.44 -9.41
N PHE A 222 -4.97 -22.67 -8.33
CA PHE A 222 -5.94 -22.61 -7.23
C PHE A 222 -7.37 -22.29 -7.72
N TYR A 223 -7.51 -21.31 -8.61
CA TYR A 223 -8.81 -20.89 -9.17
C TYR A 223 -9.49 -22.02 -9.96
N ASN A 224 -8.70 -22.76 -10.75
CA ASN A 224 -9.21 -23.90 -11.52
C ASN A 224 -9.61 -25.06 -10.59
N ASP A 225 -8.76 -25.38 -9.60
CA ASP A 225 -9.00 -26.48 -8.66
C ASP A 225 -10.23 -26.22 -7.76
N LYS A 226 -10.48 -24.95 -7.42
CA LYS A 226 -11.65 -24.50 -6.65
C LYS A 226 -12.87 -24.17 -7.51
N ASN A 227 -12.73 -24.15 -8.84
CA ASN A 227 -13.77 -23.74 -9.79
C ASN A 227 -14.38 -22.35 -9.46
N ILE A 228 -13.51 -21.37 -9.25
CA ILE A 228 -13.87 -19.98 -8.98
C ILE A 228 -13.12 -19.04 -9.93
N ASN A 229 -13.66 -17.84 -10.16
CA ASN A 229 -13.01 -16.87 -11.05
C ASN A 229 -11.86 -16.13 -10.34
N GLU A 230 -10.81 -15.81 -11.10
CA GLU A 230 -9.76 -14.89 -10.65
C GLU A 230 -10.35 -13.49 -10.41
N PRO A 231 -10.12 -12.84 -9.25
CA PRO A 231 -10.60 -11.48 -8.99
C PRO A 231 -9.96 -10.43 -9.90
N ASP A 232 -10.73 -9.43 -10.33
CA ASP A 232 -10.17 -8.26 -11.03
C ASP A 232 -9.54 -7.30 -10.02
N LEU A 233 -8.21 -7.17 -10.07
CA LEU A 233 -7.49 -6.33 -9.12
C LEU A 233 -7.74 -4.82 -9.35
N TYR A 234 -8.23 -4.39 -10.52
CA TYR A 234 -8.56 -2.98 -10.76
C TYR A 234 -9.66 -2.46 -9.83
N ASP A 235 -10.53 -3.35 -9.33
CA ASP A 235 -11.63 -3.00 -8.43
C ASP A 235 -11.17 -2.49 -7.06
N TYR A 236 -9.91 -2.73 -6.69
CA TYR A 236 -9.34 -2.28 -5.42
C TYR A 236 -8.60 -0.94 -5.51
N LEU A 237 -8.35 -0.42 -6.72
CA LEU A 237 -7.53 0.79 -6.91
C LEU A 237 -8.14 2.04 -6.27
N ASP A 238 -9.44 2.06 -6.03
CA ASP A 238 -10.08 3.18 -5.34
C ASP A 238 -9.72 3.23 -3.86
N LEU A 239 -9.64 2.07 -3.19
CA LEU A 239 -9.14 1.95 -1.81
C LEU A 239 -7.65 2.31 -1.74
N VAL A 240 -6.85 1.88 -2.73
CA VAL A 240 -5.44 2.26 -2.82
C VAL A 240 -5.31 3.77 -2.92
N ALA A 241 -6.08 4.41 -3.81
CA ALA A 241 -6.07 5.86 -3.96
C ALA A 241 -6.51 6.58 -2.68
N LEU A 242 -7.51 6.07 -1.97
CA LEU A 242 -7.99 6.64 -0.71
C LEU A 242 -6.90 6.61 0.37
N GLY A 243 -6.29 5.45 0.61
CA GLY A 243 -5.18 5.30 1.57
C GLY A 243 -4.00 6.20 1.22
N THR A 244 -3.54 6.17 -0.05
CA THR A 244 -2.42 6.99 -0.52
C THR A 244 -2.66 8.50 -0.35
N ILE A 245 -3.88 8.99 -0.59
CA ILE A 245 -4.20 10.41 -0.39
C ILE A 245 -4.22 10.77 1.09
N CYS A 246 -4.86 9.93 1.91
CA CYS A 246 -5.09 10.22 3.33
C CYS A 246 -3.82 10.08 4.18
N ASP A 247 -2.88 9.25 3.75
CA ASP A 247 -1.56 9.10 4.38
C ASP A 247 -0.55 10.19 3.96
N VAL A 248 -0.93 11.07 3.03
CA VAL A 248 -0.13 12.24 2.61
C VAL A 248 1.26 11.85 2.06
N VAL A 249 1.39 10.64 1.52
CA VAL A 249 2.61 10.18 0.86
C VAL A 249 2.83 10.88 -0.50
N PRO A 250 4.08 10.97 -1.00
CA PRO A 250 4.37 11.66 -2.25
C PRO A 250 3.61 11.07 -3.44
N LEU A 251 2.91 11.92 -4.20
CA LEU A 251 2.22 11.54 -5.45
C LEU A 251 3.18 11.52 -6.65
N ILE A 252 4.18 10.65 -6.57
CA ILE A 252 5.18 10.36 -7.60
C ILE A 252 5.01 8.92 -8.09
N ASP A 253 5.54 8.63 -9.28
CA ASP A 253 5.67 7.29 -9.84
C ASP A 253 4.42 6.41 -9.64
N LEU A 254 4.57 5.28 -8.93
CA LEU A 254 3.48 4.34 -8.73
C LEU A 254 2.32 4.91 -7.89
N ASN A 255 2.58 5.72 -6.86
CA ASN A 255 1.51 6.38 -6.09
C ASN A 255 0.70 7.29 -7.01
N ARG A 256 1.36 8.04 -7.88
CA ARG A 256 0.67 8.90 -8.85
C ARG A 256 -0.23 8.09 -9.78
N ALA A 257 0.25 6.95 -10.26
CA ALA A 257 -0.52 6.04 -11.09
C ALA A 257 -1.71 5.43 -10.34
N PHE A 258 -1.51 4.95 -9.11
CA PHE A 258 -2.57 4.44 -8.25
C PHE A 258 -3.65 5.48 -8.00
N VAL A 259 -3.27 6.69 -7.58
CA VAL A 259 -4.23 7.76 -7.30
C VAL A 259 -4.98 8.18 -8.55
N TYR A 260 -4.29 8.40 -9.68
CA TYR A 260 -4.94 8.83 -10.91
C TYR A 260 -5.98 7.80 -11.40
N GLN A 261 -5.61 6.51 -11.40
CA GLN A 261 -6.48 5.44 -11.89
C GLN A 261 -7.59 5.12 -10.87
N GLY A 262 -7.28 5.10 -9.58
CA GLY A 262 -8.24 4.90 -8.51
C GLY A 262 -9.33 5.98 -8.47
N ILE A 263 -8.99 7.24 -8.76
CA ILE A 263 -10.00 8.31 -8.94
C ILE A 263 -10.93 8.01 -10.13
N GLN A 264 -10.45 7.42 -11.22
CA GLN A 264 -11.33 7.02 -12.32
C GLN A 264 -12.26 5.86 -11.93
N ILE A 265 -11.79 4.94 -11.08
CA ILE A 265 -12.62 3.86 -10.52
C ILE A 265 -13.67 4.43 -9.57
N LEU A 266 -13.29 5.35 -8.66
CA LEU A 266 -14.22 6.04 -7.75
C LEU A 266 -15.38 6.71 -8.50
N LYS A 267 -15.09 7.39 -9.62
CA LYS A 267 -16.12 8.04 -10.46
C LYS A 267 -17.14 7.06 -11.04
N LYS A 268 -16.76 5.79 -11.25
CA LYS A 268 -17.63 4.75 -11.81
C LYS A 268 -18.45 4.04 -10.74
N ARG A 269 -18.04 4.08 -9.47
CA ARG A 269 -18.80 3.46 -8.39
C ARG A 269 -20.13 4.19 -8.24
N LYS A 270 -21.23 3.44 -8.37
CA LYS A 270 -22.56 3.96 -8.07
C LYS A 270 -22.60 4.33 -6.59
N LYS A 271 -23.21 5.48 -6.28
CA LYS A 271 -23.42 5.95 -4.90
C LYS A 271 -24.02 4.81 -4.07
N TYR A 272 -23.36 4.41 -2.99
CA TYR A 272 -23.88 3.45 -2.00
C TYR A 272 -24.80 4.11 -0.97
N TRP A 273 -25.37 5.28 -1.30
CA TRP A 273 -26.33 5.98 -0.44
C TRP A 273 -27.72 5.86 -1.07
N ASP A 274 -28.31 4.67 -0.94
CA ASP A 274 -29.76 4.45 -1.00
C ASP A 274 -30.20 3.84 0.34
#